data_AF-V5RVW3-F1
#
_entry.id   AF-V5RVW3-F1
#
_cell.length_a   1.000
_cell.length_b   1.000
_cell.length_c   1.000
_cell.angle_alpha   90.00
_cell.angle_beta   90.00
_cell.angle_gamma   90.00
#
_symmetry.space_group_name_H-M   'P 1'
#
loop_
_entity.id
_entity.type
_entity.pdbx_description
1 polymer ?
#
loop_
_entity_poly.entity_id
_entity_poly.type
_entity_poly.pdbx_seq_one_letter_code
_entity_poly.pdbx_strand_id
1 'polypeptide(L)' 'MNKSAILLFATIFGIAGAYVPVLFGDSNLLDGWSVLGSTIGGFFGIWLAVWIGKKTS' A
#
# COMPACT_ATOMS: atom_id res chain seq x y z
N MET A 1 15.26 -0.84 -11.38
CA MET A 1 14.66 -1.28 -10.11
C MET A 1 14.54 -2.78 -10.07
N ASN A 2 14.95 -3.42 -8.97
CA ASN A 2 14.68 -4.84 -8.76
C ASN A 2 13.18 -5.05 -8.53
N LYS A 3 12.62 -6.10 -9.13
CA LYS A 3 11.21 -6.50 -8.95
C LYS A 3 10.87 -6.71 -7.47
N SER A 4 11.84 -7.18 -6.69
CA SER A 4 11.74 -7.34 -5.24
C SER A 4 11.46 -6.02 -4.50
N ALA A 5 12.03 -4.90 -4.94
CA ALA A 5 11.78 -3.59 -4.30
C ALA A 5 10.34 -3.13 -4.54
N ILE A 6 9.80 -3.32 -5.75
CA ILE A 6 8.40 -3.00 -6.07
C ILE A 6 7.45 -3.81 -5.20
N LEU A 7 7.69 -5.12 -5.07
CA LEU A 7 6.90 -6.00 -4.21
C LEU A 7 6.98 -5.56 -2.73
N LEU A 8 8.17 -5.21 -2.24
CA LEU A 8 8.35 -4.75 -0.86
C LEU A 8 7.51 -3.50 -0.57
N PHE A 9 7.56 -2.50 -1.44
CA PHE A 9 6.76 -1.28 -1.30
C PHE A 9 5.26 -1.54 -1.47
N ALA A 10 4.86 -2.42 -2.39
CA ALA A 10 3.47 -2.82 -2.56
C ALA A 10 2.91 -3.49 -1.29
N THR A 11 3.69 -4.37 -0.67
CA THR A 11 3.29 -5.05 0.57
C THR A 11 3.23 -4.09 1.76
N ILE A 12 4.23 -3.22 1.95
CA ILE A 12 4.25 -2.26 3.06
C ILE A 12 3.07 -1.29 2.96
N PHE A 13 2.87 -0.66 1.80
CA PHE A 13 1.79 0.30 1.63
C PHE A 13 0.42 -0.37 1.52
N GLY A 14 0.34 -1.61 1.04
CA GLY A 14 -0.89 -2.41 1.07
C GLY A 14 -1.33 -2.74 2.50
N ILE A 15 -0.40 -3.16 3.37
CA ILE A 15 -0.68 -3.40 4.80
C ILE A 15 -1.02 -2.08 5.51
N ALA A 16 -0.26 -1.01 5.26
CA ALA A 16 -0.54 0.29 5.84
C ALA A 16 -1.91 0.83 5.39
N GLY A 17 -2.27 0.65 4.12
CA GLY A 17 -3.57 1.00 3.57
C GLY A 17 -4.73 0.19 4.16
N ALA A 18 -4.51 -1.10 4.44
CA ALA A 18 -5.47 -1.94 5.16
C ALA A 18 -5.70 -1.47 6.60
N TYR A 19 -4.68 -0.85 7.22
CA TYR A 19 -4.74 -0.35 8.59
C TYR A 19 -5.38 1.05 8.73
N VAL A 20 -5.56 1.78 7.63
CA VAL A 20 -6.22 3.10 7.63
C VAL A 20 -7.61 3.04 8.28
N PRO A 21 -8.54 2.14 7.90
CA PRO A 21 -9.85 2.07 8.55
C PRO A 21 -9.81 1.71 10.04
N VAL A 22 -8.81 0.94 10.48
CA VAL A 22 -8.59 0.67 11.91
C VAL A 22 -8.29 1.97 12.67
N LEU A 23 -7.57 2.91 12.06
CA LEU A 23 -7.30 4.24 12.62
C LEU A 23 -8.54 5.15 12.62
N PHE A 24 -9.52 4.89 11.77
CA PHE A 24 -10.80 5.61 11.72
C PHE A 24 -11.85 5.05 12.69
N GLY A 25 -11.47 4.10 13.55
CA GLY A 25 -12.34 3.54 14.59
C GLY A 25 -13.17 2.34 14.14
N ASP A 26 -12.95 1.84 12.91
CA ASP A 26 -13.62 0.66 12.41
C ASP A 26 -12.91 -0.61 12.91
N SER A 27 -13.60 -1.42 13.70
CA SER A 27 -13.03 -2.61 14.36
C SER A 27 -12.95 -3.82 13.42
N ASN A 28 -13.55 -3.72 12.24
CA ASN A 28 -13.68 -4.80 11.29
C ASN A 28 -12.53 -4.77 10.27
N LEU A 29 -11.52 -5.61 10.51
CA LEU A 29 -10.38 -5.81 9.61
C LEU A 29 -10.79 -6.33 8.21
N LEU A 30 -12.01 -6.83 8.05
CA LEU A 30 -12.57 -7.35 6.80
C LEU A 30 -13.66 -6.45 6.18
N ASP A 31 -13.90 -5.26 6.74
CA ASP A 31 -14.87 -4.36 6.15
C ASP A 31 -14.41 -3.87 4.77
N GLY A 32 -15.36 -3.54 3.90
CA GLY A 32 -15.06 -3.13 2.52
C GLY A 32 -14.06 -1.97 2.45
N TRP A 33 -13.99 -1.16 3.50
CA TRP A 33 -13.00 -0.09 3.65
C TRP A 33 -11.56 -0.59 3.84
N SER A 34 -11.33 -1.70 4.53
CA SER A 34 -10.00 -2.31 4.66
C SER A 34 -9.51 -2.86 3.32
N VAL A 35 -10.42 -3.45 2.54
CA VAL A 35 -10.11 -3.94 1.19
C VAL A 35 -9.83 -2.77 0.23
N LEU A 36 -10.66 -1.73 0.26
CA LEU A 36 -10.44 -0.50 -0.51
C LEU A 36 -9.14 0.20 -0.12
N GLY A 37 -8.89 0.37 1.18
CA GLY A 37 -7.69 0.97 1.72
C GLY A 37 -6.43 0.19 1.34
N SER A 38 -6.47 -1.14 1.43
CA SER A 38 -5.34 -2.00 1.02
C SER A 38 -5.08 -1.95 -0.49
N THR A 39 -6.12 -1.86 -1.32
CA THR A 39 -6.00 -1.77 -2.77
C THR A 39 -5.42 -0.41 -3.17
N ILE A 40 -5.94 0.67 -2.61
CA ILE A 40 -5.46 2.04 -2.87
C ILE A 40 -4.03 2.20 -2.34
N GLY A 41 -3.76 1.72 -1.12
CA GLY A 41 -2.43 1.73 -0.53
C GLY A 41 -1.42 0.94 -1.36
N GLY A 42 -1.77 -0.27 -1.80
CA GLY A 42 -0.92 -1.09 -2.67
C GLY A 42 -0.60 -0.40 -4.01
N PHE A 43 -1.61 0.18 -4.67
CA PHE A 43 -1.41 0.95 -5.91
C PHE A 43 -0.51 2.17 -5.68
N PHE A 44 -0.74 2.90 -4.58
CA PHE A 44 0.07 4.06 -4.21
C PHE A 44 1.52 3.66 -3.90
N GLY A 45 1.74 2.55 -3.21
CA GLY A 45 3.06 2.00 -2.92
C GLY A 45 3.83 1.60 -4.18
N ILE A 46 3.16 0.97 -5.15
CA ILE A 46 3.75 0.65 -6.45
C ILE A 46 4.12 1.93 -7.20
N TRP A 47 3.22 2.92 -7.24
CA TRP A 47 3.48 4.20 -7.89
C TRP A 47 4.68 4.93 -7.26
N LEU A 48 4.74 4.98 -5.92
CA LEU A 48 5.82 5.60 -5.18
C LEU A 48 7.16 4.88 -5.43
N ALA A 49 7.14 3.54 -5.46
CA ALA A 49 8.31 2.73 -5.76
C ALA A 49 8.84 3.03 -7.17
N VAL A 50 7.96 3.05 -8.18
CA VAL A 50 8.32 3.37 -9.57
C VAL A 50 8.84 4.80 -9.69
N TRP A 51 8.22 5.76 -9.00
CA TRP A 51 8.66 7.15 -9.00
C TRP A 51 10.06 7.30 -8.39
N ILE A 52 10.30 6.68 -7.22
CA ILE A 52 11.61 6.70 -6.56
C ILE A 52 12.67 6.06 -7.45
N GLY A 53 12.42 4.88 -8.02
CA GLY A 53 13.45 4.23 -8.82
C GLY A 53 13.60 4.75 -10.24
N LYS A 54 12.67 5.59 -10.74
CA LYS A 54 12.92 6.46 -11.89
C LYS A 54 13.80 7.66 -11.53
N LYS A 55 13.74 8.13 -10.28
CA LYS A 55 14.53 9.28 -9.79
C LYS A 55 15.95 8.89 -9.40
N THR A 56 16.18 7.62 -9.04
CA THR A 56 17.50 7.06 -8.70
C THR A 56 18.24 6.47 -9.91
N SER A 57 17.61 6.39 -11.08
CA SER A 57 18.21 5.90 -12.32
C SER A 57 18.58 7.03 -13.26
#